data_AF-A0A2G6EBW1-F1
#
_entry.id   AF-A0A2G6EBW1-F1
#
_cell.length_a   1.000
_cell.length_b   1.000
_cell.length_c   1.000
_cell.angle_alpha   90.00
_cell.angle_beta   90.00
_cell.angle_gamma   90.00
#
_symmetry.space_group_name_H-M   'P 1'
#
loop_
_entity.id
_entity.type
_entity.pdbx_description
1 polymer ?
#
loop_
_entity_poly.entity_id
_entity_poly.type
_entity_poly.pdbx_seq_one_letter_code
_entity_poly.pdbx_strand_id
1 'polypeptide(L)'
;MAMPKELKHFLDHFEDLEDPRMERTRLHPLPEILLTTVCGVFAGCEGWNEIEAFGRVRLELLRQYLPFENGMPSDDTLRRVFRALDPGQFQQCFQSWCRNWFVLHDGSQIAIDGKTLRGSRDGDRQALHLVSAFATEA
;
A
#
# COMPACT_ATOMS: atom_id res chain seq x y z
N MET A 1 -10.27 22.16 -0.37
CA MET A 1 -9.51 22.02 0.88
C MET A 1 -8.06 21.75 0.49
N ALA A 2 -7.08 22.47 1.04
CA ALA A 2 -5.67 22.23 0.68
C ALA A 2 -5.20 20.91 1.31
N MET A 3 -4.64 19.99 0.52
CA MET A 3 -4.08 18.75 1.05
C MET A 3 -2.89 19.05 1.97
N PRO A 4 -2.73 18.34 3.10
CA PRO A 4 -1.54 18.44 3.94
C PRO A 4 -0.26 18.18 3.12
N LYS A 5 0.80 18.98 3.33
CA LYS A 5 2.07 18.88 2.57
C LYS A 5 2.66 17.47 2.58
N GLU A 6 2.57 16.77 3.72
CA GLU A 6 3.07 15.40 3.90
C GLU A 6 2.29 14.37 3.07
N LEU A 7 1.01 14.62 2.76
CA LEU A 7 0.20 13.72 1.96
C LEU A 7 0.46 13.88 0.46
N LYS A 8 0.74 15.11 0.00
CA LYS A 8 1.29 15.33 -1.36
C LYS A 8 2.53 14.45 -1.54
N HIS A 9 3.46 14.49 -0.59
CA HIS A 9 4.64 13.63 -0.63
C HIS A 9 4.37 12.13 -0.73
N PHE A 10 3.21 11.60 -0.37
CA PHE A 10 2.88 10.19 -0.60
C PHE A 10 2.31 9.99 -2.02
N LEU A 11 1.21 10.67 -2.34
CA LEU A 11 0.48 10.45 -3.59
C LEU A 11 1.28 10.86 -4.83
N ASP A 12 2.19 11.82 -4.71
CA ASP A 12 3.08 12.27 -5.79
C ASP A 12 3.94 11.09 -6.32
N HIS A 13 4.27 10.08 -5.49
CA HIS A 13 5.00 8.89 -5.93
C HIS A 13 4.15 7.87 -6.69
N PHE A 14 2.82 8.02 -6.67
CA PHE A 14 1.86 7.13 -7.32
C PHE A 14 1.14 7.81 -8.49
N GLU A 15 1.54 9.01 -8.91
CA GLU A 15 0.92 9.71 -10.05
C GLU A 15 1.04 8.92 -11.36
N ASP A 16 2.17 8.26 -11.56
CA ASP A 16 2.43 7.43 -12.74
C ASP A 16 1.83 6.01 -12.62
N LEU A 17 1.21 5.64 -11.49
CA LEU A 17 0.60 4.33 -11.32
C LEU A 17 -0.67 4.23 -12.18
N GLU A 18 -0.69 3.30 -13.13
CA GLU A 18 -1.84 3.12 -13.99
C GLU A 18 -3.01 2.51 -13.20
N ASP A 19 -4.22 3.03 -13.42
CA ASP A 19 -5.44 2.42 -12.89
C ASP A 19 -5.97 1.36 -13.87
N PRO A 20 -5.76 0.06 -13.61
CA PRO A 20 -6.11 -1.02 -14.53
C PRO A 20 -7.62 -1.24 -14.64
N ARG A 21 -8.43 -0.54 -13.84
CA ARG A 21 -9.88 -0.68 -13.82
C ARG A 21 -10.48 0.02 -15.04
N MET A 22 -11.55 -0.54 -15.57
CA MET A 22 -12.39 0.15 -16.56
C MET A 22 -13.09 1.36 -15.92
N GLU A 23 -13.28 2.46 -16.67
CA GLU A 23 -13.89 3.71 -16.18
C GLU A 23 -15.18 3.50 -15.38
N ARG A 24 -16.12 2.69 -15.88
CA ARG A 24 -17.40 2.40 -15.19
C ARG A 24 -17.27 1.71 -13.82
N THR A 25 -16.08 1.22 -13.47
CA THR A 25 -15.79 0.54 -12.20
C THR A 25 -14.94 1.39 -11.24
N ARG A 26 -14.69 2.65 -11.58
CA ARG A 26 -13.90 3.61 -10.79
C ARG A 26 -14.78 4.52 -9.93
N LEU A 27 -15.77 3.95 -9.22
CA LEU A 27 -16.59 4.71 -8.27
C LEU A 27 -15.72 5.37 -7.18
N HIS A 28 -14.74 4.62 -6.66
CA HIS A 28 -13.76 5.16 -5.72
C HIS A 28 -12.45 5.48 -6.47
N PRO A 29 -11.97 6.74 -6.43
CA PRO A 29 -10.69 7.13 -6.99
C PRO A 29 -9.54 6.25 -6.48
N LEU A 30 -8.57 5.95 -7.36
CA LEU A 30 -7.41 5.15 -6.98
C LEU A 30 -6.62 5.75 -5.79
N PRO A 31 -6.39 7.08 -5.72
CA PRO A 31 -5.71 7.69 -4.57
C PRO A 31 -6.39 7.42 -3.22
N GLU A 32 -7.73 7.40 -3.18
CA GLU A 32 -8.49 7.11 -1.96
C GLU A 32 -8.28 5.67 -1.50
N ILE A 33 -8.31 4.73 -2.45
CA ILE A 33 -8.06 3.31 -2.21
C ILE A 33 -6.64 3.08 -1.66
N LEU A 34 -5.65 3.72 -2.28
CA LEU A 34 -4.24 3.63 -1.88
C LEU A 34 -4.03 4.19 -0.48
N LEU A 35 -4.54 5.40 -0.22
CA LEU A 35 -4.43 6.07 1.08
C LEU A 35 -5.02 5.20 2.19
N THR A 36 -6.26 4.73 2.04
CA THR A 36 -6.89 3.93 3.09
C THR A 36 -6.17 2.62 3.32
N THR A 37 -5.68 1.98 2.26
CA THR A 37 -4.94 0.71 2.39
C THR A 37 -3.65 0.90 3.16
N VAL A 38 -2.85 1.91 2.81
CA VAL A 38 -1.60 2.20 3.53
C VAL A 38 -1.86 2.58 4.99
N CYS A 39 -2.84 3.44 5.25
CA CYS A 39 -3.21 3.79 6.62
C CYS A 39 -3.71 2.58 7.43
N GLY A 40 -4.49 1.69 6.82
CA GLY A 40 -4.96 0.46 7.47
C GLY A 40 -3.81 -0.48 7.81
N VAL A 41 -2.88 -0.69 6.88
CA VAL A 41 -1.68 -1.51 7.12
C VAL A 41 -0.83 -0.94 8.26
N PHE A 42 -0.61 0.38 8.30
CA PHE A 42 0.10 1.03 9.41
C PHE A 42 -0.66 1.00 10.74
N ALA A 43 -1.99 0.95 10.70
CA ALA A 43 -2.82 0.73 11.88
C ALA A 43 -2.84 -0.73 12.34
N GLY A 44 -2.12 -1.63 11.67
CA GLY A 44 -2.02 -3.04 12.02
C GLY A 44 -3.14 -3.92 11.45
N CYS A 45 -3.87 -3.47 10.43
CA CYS A 45 -4.86 -4.32 9.76
C CYS A 45 -4.16 -5.42 8.96
N GLU A 46 -4.58 -6.67 9.14
CA GLU A 46 -4.00 -7.85 8.49
C GLU A 46 -4.78 -8.30 7.24
N GLY A 47 -5.95 -7.70 7.00
CA GLY A 47 -6.82 -8.09 5.89
C GLY A 47 -7.75 -6.99 5.37
N TRP A 48 -8.35 -7.25 4.21
CA TRP A 48 -9.22 -6.28 3.52
C TRP A 48 -10.47 -5.90 4.32
N ASN A 49 -11.08 -6.84 5.04
CA ASN A 49 -12.23 -6.58 5.92
C ASN A 49 -11.87 -5.63 7.06
N GLU A 50 -10.66 -5.77 7.61
CA GLU A 50 -10.17 -4.88 8.67
C GLU A 50 -9.84 -3.50 8.12
N ILE A 51 -9.25 -3.41 6.93
CA ILE A 51 -8.98 -2.13 6.25
C ILE A 51 -10.30 -1.41 5.92
N GLU A 52 -11.31 -2.13 5.45
CA GLU A 52 -12.66 -1.55 5.25
C GLU A 52 -13.22 -1.02 6.58
N ALA A 53 -13.20 -1.84 7.64
CA ALA A 53 -13.70 -1.45 8.94
C ALA A 53 -12.94 -0.23 9.50
N PHE A 54 -11.62 -0.21 9.39
CA PHE A 54 -10.76 0.92 9.72
C PHE A 54 -11.17 2.17 8.94
N GLY A 55 -11.30 2.07 7.62
CA GLY A 55 -11.67 3.18 6.76
C GLY A 55 -13.06 3.75 7.07
N ARG A 56 -14.02 2.89 7.42
CA ARG A 56 -15.35 3.32 7.90
C ARG A 56 -15.26 4.07 9.24
N VAL A 57 -14.50 3.56 10.20
CA VAL A 57 -14.34 4.17 11.53
C VAL A 57 -13.52 5.46 11.49
N ARG A 58 -12.55 5.56 10.57
CA ARG A 58 -11.64 6.71 10.42
C ARG A 58 -11.98 7.57 9.20
N LEU A 59 -13.19 7.47 8.65
CA LEU A 59 -13.58 8.20 7.44
C LEU A 59 -13.39 9.72 7.57
N GLU A 60 -13.78 10.29 8.71
CA GLU A 60 -13.61 11.73 8.96
C GLU A 60 -12.14 12.16 9.07
N LEU A 61 -11.25 11.26 9.51
CA LEU A 61 -9.80 11.50 9.48
C LEU A 61 -9.29 11.45 8.03
N LEU A 62 -9.67 10.41 7.27
CA LEU A 62 -9.29 10.25 5.86
C LEU A 62 -9.78 11.42 5.00
N ARG A 63 -10.94 12.00 5.32
CA ARG A 63 -11.50 13.19 4.68
C ARG A 63 -10.67 14.46 4.83
N GLN A 64 -9.76 14.51 5.80
CA GLN A 64 -8.81 15.61 5.94
C GLN A 64 -7.76 15.62 4.82
N TYR A 65 -7.61 14.48 4.14
CA TYR A 65 -6.57 14.21 3.15
C TYR A 65 -7.12 14.14 1.72
N LEU A 66 -8.20 13.40 1.50
CA LEU A 66 -8.90 13.26 0.21
C LEU A 66 -10.43 13.38 0.41
N PRO A 67 -11.23 13.63 -0.64
CA PRO A 67 -12.66 13.92 -0.48
C PRO A 67 -13.52 12.76 0.05
N PHE A 68 -13.29 11.52 -0.41
CA PHE A 68 -14.14 10.36 -0.12
C PHE A 68 -15.63 10.64 -0.37
N GLU A 69 -15.95 11.21 -1.54
CA GLU A 69 -17.32 11.61 -1.92
C GLU A 69 -18.26 10.40 -1.96
N ASN A 70 -17.77 9.26 -2.43
CA ASN A 70 -18.51 8.00 -2.49
C ASN A 70 -18.37 7.15 -1.21
N GLY A 71 -17.77 7.71 -0.15
CA GLY A 71 -17.49 6.99 1.09
C GLY A 71 -16.42 5.91 0.94
N MET A 72 -16.42 4.96 1.88
CA MET A 72 -15.40 3.92 1.96
C MET A 72 -15.65 2.79 0.94
N PRO A 73 -14.67 2.40 0.10
CA PRO A 73 -14.78 1.20 -0.71
C PRO A 73 -14.93 -0.07 0.15
N SER A 74 -15.67 -1.06 -0.35
CA SER A 74 -15.74 -2.38 0.30
C SER A 74 -14.43 -3.14 0.21
N ASP A 75 -14.24 -4.11 1.10
CA ASP A 75 -13.14 -5.07 1.08
C ASP A 75 -12.98 -5.77 -0.29
N ASP A 76 -14.09 -6.11 -0.95
CA ASP A 76 -14.11 -6.67 -2.30
C ASP A 76 -13.56 -5.69 -3.34
N THR A 77 -13.85 -4.40 -3.19
CA THR A 77 -13.32 -3.36 -4.07
C THR A 77 -11.83 -3.19 -3.86
N LEU A 78 -11.37 -3.10 -2.60
CA LEU A 78 -9.95 -3.04 -2.26
C LEU A 78 -9.21 -4.23 -2.88
N ARG A 79 -9.66 -5.46 -2.58
CA ARG A 79 -9.07 -6.71 -3.07
C ARG A 79 -9.01 -6.74 -4.60
N ARG A 80 -10.09 -6.36 -5.28
CA ARG A 80 -10.16 -6.35 -6.76
C ARG A 80 -9.16 -5.38 -7.37
N VAL A 81 -9.01 -4.18 -6.80
CA VAL A 81 -8.06 -3.18 -7.30
C VAL A 81 -6.64 -3.70 -7.15
N PHE A 82 -6.23 -4.09 -5.94
CA PHE A 82 -4.86 -4.58 -5.69
C PHE A 82 -4.51 -5.85 -6.46
N ARG A 83 -5.50 -6.71 -6.74
CA ARG A 83 -5.30 -7.88 -7.60
C ARG A 83 -5.06 -7.52 -9.08
N ALA A 84 -5.58 -6.38 -9.52
CA ALA A 84 -5.47 -5.93 -10.90
C ALA A 84 -4.25 -5.04 -11.15
N LEU A 85 -3.72 -4.37 -10.12
CA LEU A 85 -2.54 -3.50 -10.24
C LEU A 85 -1.33 -4.27 -10.76
N ASP A 86 -0.52 -3.61 -11.59
CA ASP A 86 0.79 -4.13 -11.96
C ASP A 86 1.69 -4.13 -10.71
N PRO A 87 2.17 -5.31 -10.25
CA PRO A 87 2.95 -5.40 -9.03
C PRO A 87 4.32 -4.73 -9.17
N GLY A 88 4.91 -4.70 -10.37
CA GLY A 88 6.21 -4.08 -10.62
C GLY A 88 6.14 -2.56 -10.56
N GLN A 89 5.14 -1.96 -11.19
CA GLN A 89 4.89 -0.52 -11.17
C GLN A 89 4.53 -0.07 -9.75
N PHE A 90 3.61 -0.77 -9.08
CA PHE A 90 3.25 -0.46 -7.69
C PHE A 90 4.48 -0.52 -6.77
N GLN A 91 5.31 -1.55 -6.91
CA GLN A 91 6.56 -1.68 -6.14
C GLN A 91 7.51 -0.52 -6.39
N GLN A 92 7.66 -0.05 -7.63
CA GLN A 92 8.53 1.08 -7.95
C GLN A 92 8.06 2.38 -7.30
N CYS A 93 6.76 2.68 -7.39
CA CYS A 93 6.13 3.82 -6.72
C CYS A 93 6.35 3.76 -5.20
N PHE A 94 6.05 2.60 -4.60
CA PHE A 94 6.21 2.39 -3.16
C PHE A 94 7.67 2.54 -2.71
N GLN A 95 8.62 1.97 -3.45
CA GLN A 95 10.05 2.11 -3.16
C GLN A 95 10.52 3.56 -3.29
N SER A 96 10.04 4.29 -4.30
CA SER A 96 10.36 5.70 -4.48
C SER A 96 9.91 6.52 -3.27
N TRP A 97 8.70 6.26 -2.78
CA TRP A 97 8.19 6.89 -1.56
C TRP A 97 9.02 6.53 -0.32
N CYS A 98 9.29 5.24 -0.08
CA CYS A 98 10.07 4.81 1.08
C CYS A 98 11.48 5.45 1.12
N ARG A 99 12.15 5.57 -0.02
CA ARG A 99 13.50 6.16 -0.08
C ARG A 99 13.55 7.63 0.39
N ASN A 100 12.46 8.37 0.24
CA ASN A 100 12.38 9.75 0.73
C ASN A 100 12.19 9.84 2.25
N TRP A 101 11.68 8.79 2.88
CA TRP A 101 11.45 8.76 4.34
C TRP A 101 12.62 8.13 5.11
N PHE A 102 13.25 7.10 4.55
CA PHE A 102 14.33 6.38 5.23
C PHE A 102 15.69 6.89 4.76
N VAL A 103 16.29 7.78 5.56
CA VAL A 103 17.73 8.07 5.45
C VAL A 103 18.48 6.99 6.21
N LEU A 104 19.17 6.10 5.50
CA LEU A 104 20.08 5.16 6.14
C LEU A 104 21.27 5.95 6.70
N HIS A 105 21.43 5.94 8.01
CA HIS A 105 22.63 6.48 8.65
C HIS A 105 23.80 5.52 8.43
N ASP A 106 25.00 6.07 8.25
CA ASP A 106 26.21 5.27 8.08
C ASP A 106 26.43 4.41 9.34
N GLY A 107 26.71 3.11 9.16
CA GLY A 107 26.80 2.15 10.26
C GLY A 107 25.49 1.45 10.69
N SER A 108 24.36 1.72 10.03
CA SER A 108 23.09 1.00 10.30
C SER A 108 23.24 -0.49 9.97
N GLN A 109 22.95 -1.39 10.93
CA GLN A 109 22.96 -2.84 10.71
C GLN A 109 21.53 -3.32 10.42
N ILE A 110 21.38 -4.15 9.39
CA ILE A 110 20.11 -4.79 9.05
C ILE A 110 20.32 -6.31 9.09
N ALA A 111 19.67 -6.97 10.04
CA ALA A 111 19.60 -8.42 10.06
C ALA A 111 18.53 -8.88 9.06
N ILE A 112 18.90 -9.81 8.17
CA ILE A 112 18.00 -10.34 7.14
C ILE A 112 17.80 -11.84 7.40
N ASP A 113 16.54 -12.25 7.55
CA ASP A 113 16.13 -13.66 7.61
C ASP A 113 15.25 -14.00 6.41
N GLY A 114 15.46 -15.16 5.80
CA GLY A 114 14.74 -15.60 4.61
C GLY A 114 14.13 -16.98 4.82
N LYS A 115 12.83 -17.11 4.61
CA LYS A 115 12.12 -18.41 4.60
C LYS A 115 11.56 -18.67 3.22
N THR A 116 11.70 -19.89 2.73
CA THR A 116 11.05 -20.33 1.49
C THR A 116 9.82 -21.14 1.85
N LEU A 117 8.64 -20.74 1.37
CA LEU A 117 7.40 -21.46 1.64
C LEU A 117 7.43 -22.82 0.93
N ARG A 118 7.42 -23.91 1.70
CA ARG A 118 7.47 -25.27 1.15
C ARG A 118 6.25 -25.54 0.26
N GLY A 119 6.50 -26.04 -0.96
CA GLY A 119 5.45 -26.38 -1.92
C GLY A 119 4.88 -25.21 -2.72
N SER A 120 5.46 -24.01 -2.62
CA SER A 120 5.00 -22.82 -3.34
C SER A 120 5.48 -22.70 -4.79
N ARG A 121 6.43 -23.55 -5.22
CA ARG A 121 6.87 -23.61 -6.63
C ARG A 121 5.84 -24.38 -7.45
N ASP A 122 5.34 -23.77 -8.52
CA ASP A 122 4.28 -24.32 -9.37
C ASP A 122 4.57 -24.09 -10.86
N GLY A 123 4.92 -25.16 -11.57
CA GLY A 123 5.33 -25.07 -12.98
C GLY A 123 6.50 -24.10 -13.19
N ASP A 124 6.29 -23.10 -14.04
CA ASP A 124 7.26 -22.04 -14.33
C ASP A 124 7.31 -20.94 -13.25
N ARG A 125 6.42 -20.98 -12.24
CA ARG A 125 6.43 -20.01 -11.14
C ARG A 125 7.49 -20.40 -10.12
N GLN A 126 8.37 -19.45 -9.81
CA GLN A 126 9.39 -19.63 -8.78
C GLN A 126 8.77 -19.80 -7.39
N ALA A 127 9.54 -20.41 -6.49
CA ALA A 127 9.13 -20.56 -5.10
C ALA A 127 8.93 -19.19 -4.44
N LEU A 128 7.96 -19.11 -3.54
CA LEU A 128 7.65 -17.91 -2.79
C LEU A 128 8.64 -17.78 -1.63
N HIS A 129 9.48 -16.75 -1.70
CA HIS A 129 10.44 -16.40 -0.67
C HIS A 129 9.86 -15.28 0.20
N LEU A 130 9.72 -15.54 1.50
CA LEU A 130 9.40 -14.53 2.51
C LEU A 130 10.71 -14.05 3.11
N VAL A 131 10.98 -12.75 3.00
CA VAL A 131 12.16 -12.12 3.59
C VAL A 131 11.70 -11.18 4.71
N SER A 132 12.34 -11.28 5.86
CA SER A 132 12.18 -10.37 7.00
C SER A 132 13.49 -9.59 7.19
N ALA A 133 13.39 -8.29 7.40
CA ALA A 133 14.52 -7.42 7.66
C ALA A 133 14.29 -6.63 8.96
N PHE A 134 15.26 -6.67 9.87
CA PHE A 134 15.20 -5.99 11.16
C PHE A 134 16.36 -5.01 11.28
N ALA A 135 16.07 -3.76 11.64
CA ALA A 135 17.11 -2.83 12.06
C ALA A 135 17.69 -3.30 13.41
N THR A 136 19.01 -3.31 13.53
CA THR A 136 19.73 -3.66 14.76
C THR A 136 20.70 -2.54 15.10
N GLU A 137 20.82 -2.29 16.39
CA GLU A 137 21.93 -1.55 16.98
C GLU A 137 22.93 -2.58 17.51
N ALA A 138 24.22 -2.23 17.50
CA ALA A 138 25.31 -3.09 17.94
C ALA A 138 25.44 -3.13 19.47
#